data_AF-A0A444JYU9-F1
#
_entry.id   AF-A0A444JYU9-F1
#
_cell.length_a   1.000
_cell.length_b   1.000
_cell.length_c   1.000
_cell.angle_alpha   90.00
_cell.angle_beta   90.00
_cell.angle_gamma   90.00
#
_symmetry.space_group_name_H-M   'P 1'
#
loop_
_entity.id
_entity.type
_entity.pdbx_description
1 polymer ?
#
loop_
_entity_poly.entity_id
_entity_poly.type
_entity_poly.pdbx_seq_one_letter_code
_entity_poly.pdbx_strand_id
1 'polypeptide(L)'
;IQYILNSDNKADAYPNLAPLLESKGVRALDASTVEIELKQPYALLPQVLGSKVMFLIKHGTTDFDKPIGTGPFKFVSWSRGQRVTLARSDNYRTAGQPYLDGVEFIAINDPTARMNALVAGQVDAVAQLDGSLARLIEANPALVLLRSKSGATTDQFMMTNLKP
;
A
#
# COMPACT_ATOMS: atom_id res chain seq x y z
N ILE A 1 4.35 -8.28 13.44
CA ILE A 1 4.33 -7.29 14.55
C ILE A 1 5.72 -7.08 15.15
N GLN A 2 6.47 -8.14 15.54
CA GLN A 2 7.82 -7.98 16.11
C GLN A 2 8.77 -7.11 15.25
N TYR A 3 8.78 -7.31 13.93
CA TYR A 3 9.54 -6.45 13.02
C TYR A 3 9.18 -4.96 13.17
N ILE A 4 7.89 -4.66 13.27
CA ILE A 4 7.39 -3.28 13.40
C ILE A 4 7.83 -2.70 14.74
N LEU A 5 7.79 -3.48 15.82
CA LEU A 5 8.10 -3.02 17.18
C LEU A 5 9.59 -2.88 17.50
N ASN A 6 10.47 -3.34 16.61
CA ASN A 6 11.89 -3.06 16.72
C ASN A 6 12.16 -1.64 16.22
N SER A 7 12.57 -0.74 17.12
CA SER A 7 12.87 0.67 16.82
C SER A 7 13.96 0.83 15.76
N ASP A 8 14.90 -0.11 15.68
CA ASP A 8 16.02 -0.06 14.73
C ASP A 8 15.57 -0.23 13.28
N ASN A 9 14.45 -0.94 13.09
CA ASN A 9 13.89 -1.18 11.76
C ASN A 9 13.21 0.05 11.17
N LYS A 10 12.94 1.10 11.98
CA LYS A 10 12.29 2.35 11.54
C LYS A 10 11.03 2.11 10.70
N ALA A 11 10.24 1.10 11.06
CA ALA A 11 9.04 0.76 10.31
C ALA A 11 8.00 1.88 10.40
N ASP A 12 7.37 2.25 9.28
CA ASP A 12 6.37 3.34 9.21
C ASP A 12 5.22 3.19 10.22
N ALA A 13 4.86 1.96 10.59
CA ALA A 13 3.83 1.67 11.58
C ALA A 13 4.29 1.78 13.04
N TYR A 14 5.59 1.82 13.32
CA TYR A 14 6.13 1.93 14.67
C TYR A 14 5.53 3.11 15.46
N PRO A 15 5.52 4.37 14.96
CA PRO A 15 4.97 5.50 15.72
C PRO A 15 3.47 5.37 15.98
N ASN A 16 2.73 4.59 15.18
CA ASN A 16 1.28 4.43 15.35
C ASN A 16 0.91 3.35 16.37
N LEU A 17 1.79 2.37 16.59
CA LEU A 17 1.51 1.21 17.45
C LEU A 17 2.31 1.24 18.75
N ALA A 18 3.63 1.45 18.69
CA ALA A 18 4.52 1.33 19.86
C ALA A 18 4.12 2.22 21.05
N PRO A 19 3.67 3.49 20.87
CA PRO A 19 3.27 4.32 22.00
C PRO A 19 2.06 3.79 22.79
N LEU A 20 1.20 3.00 22.14
CA LEU A 20 -0.05 2.47 22.71
C LEU A 20 0.16 1.25 23.60
N LEU A 21 1.26 0.51 23.41
CA LEU A 21 1.49 -0.81 23.99
C LEU A 21 2.17 -0.75 25.35
N GLU A 22 1.78 -1.63 26.28
CA GLU A 22 2.57 -1.88 27.48
C GLU A 22 3.96 -2.42 27.14
N SER A 23 4.90 -2.32 28.09
CA SER A 23 6.24 -2.90 27.90
C SER A 23 6.15 -4.40 27.67
N LYS A 24 6.63 -4.88 26.52
CA LYS A 24 6.46 -6.27 26.03
C LYS A 24 4.99 -6.69 25.89
N GLY A 25 4.07 -5.74 25.72
CA GLY A 25 2.62 -5.96 25.61
C GLY A 25 2.17 -6.62 24.31
N VAL A 26 3.03 -7.31 23.56
CA VAL A 26 2.61 -8.15 22.43
C VAL A 26 3.25 -9.52 22.57
N ARG A 27 2.41 -10.54 22.74
CA ARG A 27 2.84 -11.92 22.91
C ARG A 27 1.97 -12.89 22.12
N ALA A 28 2.59 -13.92 21.56
CA ALA A 28 1.86 -15.06 21.01
C ALA A 28 1.45 -15.97 22.17
N LEU A 29 0.17 -16.23 22.32
CA LEU A 29 -0.34 -17.20 23.30
C LEU A 29 -0.28 -18.61 22.73
N ASP A 30 -0.50 -18.75 21.42
CA ASP A 30 -0.37 -19.98 20.65
C ASP A 30 -0.08 -19.65 19.16
N ALA A 31 -0.16 -20.66 18.29
CA ALA A 31 0.14 -20.53 16.86
C ALA A 31 -0.83 -19.61 16.08
N SER A 32 -2.03 -19.37 16.62
CA SER A 32 -3.11 -18.60 16.00
C SER A 32 -3.63 -17.44 16.85
N THR A 33 -3.15 -17.31 18.09
CA THR A 33 -3.60 -16.29 19.05
C THR A 33 -2.48 -15.33 19.42
N VAL A 34 -2.72 -14.04 19.21
CA VAL A 34 -1.83 -12.94 19.64
C VAL A 34 -2.57 -12.08 20.65
N GLU A 35 -1.95 -11.86 21.80
CA GLU A 35 -2.42 -10.91 22.81
C GLU A 35 -1.69 -9.57 22.64
N ILE A 36 -2.46 -8.48 22.76
CA ILE A 36 -1.99 -7.11 22.68
C ILE A 36 -2.47 -6.36 23.93
N GLU A 37 -1.54 -6.01 24.81
CA GLU A 37 -1.75 -5.25 26.04
C GLU A 37 -1.45 -3.77 25.81
N LEU A 38 -2.42 -2.92 26.14
CA LEU A 38 -2.36 -1.48 25.93
C LEU A 38 -2.12 -0.75 27.26
N LYS A 39 -1.42 0.39 27.21
CA LYS A 39 -1.21 1.26 28.38
C LYS A 39 -2.50 1.86 28.92
N GLN A 40 -3.49 2.01 28.04
CA GLN A 40 -4.80 2.58 28.35
C GLN A 40 -5.83 2.11 27.32
N PRO A 41 -7.14 2.15 27.65
CA PRO A 41 -8.18 1.86 26.67
C PRO A 41 -8.04 2.72 25.41
N TYR A 42 -8.04 2.09 24.24
CA TYR A 42 -7.92 2.79 22.95
C TYR A 42 -8.87 2.20 21.92
N ALA A 43 -9.99 2.90 21.70
CA ALA A 43 -11.07 2.45 20.81
C ALA A 43 -10.66 2.36 19.33
N LEU A 44 -9.59 3.05 18.92
CA LEU A 44 -9.12 3.09 17.54
C LEU A 44 -8.06 2.00 17.22
N LEU A 45 -7.80 1.07 18.14
CA LEU A 45 -6.84 -0.01 17.91
C LEU A 45 -7.15 -0.81 16.62
N PRO A 46 -8.41 -1.21 16.31
CA PRO A 46 -8.71 -1.93 15.08
C PRO A 46 -8.30 -1.16 13.82
N GLN A 47 -8.48 0.16 13.80
CA GLN A 47 -8.11 1.03 12.69
C GLN A 47 -6.59 1.11 12.54
N VAL A 48 -5.85 1.20 13.65
CA VAL A 48 -4.37 1.14 13.63
C VAL A 48 -3.91 -0.17 13.02
N LEU A 49 -4.41 -1.30 13.52
CA LEU A 49 -4.04 -2.65 13.08
C LEU A 49 -4.43 -2.92 11.61
N GLY A 50 -5.54 -2.35 11.14
CA GLY A 50 -6.00 -2.46 9.75
C GLY A 50 -5.39 -1.44 8.79
N SER A 51 -4.48 -0.57 9.26
CA SER A 51 -3.91 0.48 8.42
C SER A 51 -2.98 -0.06 7.34
N LYS A 52 -2.82 0.70 6.25
CA LYS A 52 -1.96 0.32 5.11
C LYS A 52 -0.49 0.11 5.44
N VAL A 53 -0.02 0.56 6.61
CA VAL A 53 1.37 0.42 7.05
C VAL A 53 1.57 -0.77 7.98
N MET A 54 0.49 -1.43 8.42
CA MET A 54 0.52 -2.62 9.26
C MET A 54 0.67 -3.91 8.44
N PHE A 55 1.83 -4.10 7.84
CA PHE A 55 2.12 -5.31 7.07
C PHE A 55 2.48 -6.51 7.95
N LEU A 56 2.02 -7.70 7.56
CA LEU A 56 2.54 -8.97 8.06
C LEU A 56 3.75 -9.37 7.23
N ILE A 57 4.92 -9.37 7.88
CA ILE A 57 6.20 -9.73 7.28
C ILE A 57 6.59 -11.11 7.81
N LYS A 58 7.08 -11.99 6.94
CA LYS A 58 7.62 -13.29 7.33
C LYS A 58 8.73 -13.10 8.37
N HIS A 59 8.70 -13.88 9.44
CA HIS A 59 9.75 -13.82 10.46
C HIS A 59 11.11 -14.13 9.84
N GLY A 60 12.13 -13.33 10.19
CA GLY A 60 13.49 -13.47 9.66
C GLY A 60 13.72 -12.83 8.27
N THR A 61 12.74 -12.14 7.69
CA THR A 61 12.98 -11.36 6.47
C THR A 61 14.01 -10.25 6.73
N THR A 62 15.08 -10.25 5.95
CA THR A 62 16.13 -9.23 5.95
C THR A 62 16.30 -8.54 4.60
N ASP A 63 15.96 -9.24 3.51
CA ASP A 63 15.95 -8.70 2.15
C ASP A 63 14.54 -8.21 1.78
N PHE A 64 14.38 -6.90 1.70
CA PHE A 64 13.13 -6.24 1.30
C PHE A 64 13.08 -5.87 -0.18
N ASP A 65 14.16 -6.06 -0.94
CA ASP A 65 14.15 -5.96 -2.40
C ASP A 65 13.46 -7.18 -3.04
N LYS A 66 13.29 -8.27 -2.27
CA LYS A 66 12.51 -9.46 -2.63
C LYS A 66 11.43 -9.74 -1.58
N PRO A 67 10.42 -8.85 -1.48
CA PRO A 67 9.46 -8.91 -0.39
C PRO A 67 8.65 -10.20 -0.39
N ILE A 68 8.48 -10.76 0.82
CA ILE A 68 7.63 -11.94 1.07
C ILE A 68 6.45 -11.49 1.92
N GLY A 69 5.25 -11.58 1.36
CA GLY A 69 4.00 -11.24 2.04
C GLY A 69 2.95 -12.35 1.93
N THR A 70 1.76 -12.07 2.46
CA THR A 70 0.61 -12.99 2.47
C THR A 70 -0.49 -12.57 1.47
N GLY A 71 -0.15 -11.69 0.53
CA GLY A 71 -1.08 -11.10 -0.43
C GLY A 71 -1.44 -12.03 -1.60
N PRO A 72 -2.36 -11.59 -2.47
CA PRO A 72 -2.81 -12.37 -3.63
C PRO A 72 -1.76 -12.51 -4.74
N PHE A 73 -0.72 -11.66 -4.75
CA PHE A 73 0.37 -11.72 -5.71
C PHE A 73 1.71 -11.86 -5.01
N LYS A 74 2.64 -12.58 -5.64
CA LYS A 74 4.02 -12.80 -5.22
C LYS A 74 4.99 -11.99 -6.08
N PHE A 75 6.07 -11.52 -5.48
CA PHE A 75 7.12 -10.78 -6.15
C PHE A 75 7.81 -11.63 -7.22
N VAL A 76 8.06 -11.05 -8.40
CA VAL A 76 8.86 -11.66 -9.47
C VAL A 76 10.13 -10.85 -9.71
N SER A 77 9.99 -9.55 -10.02
CA SER A 77 11.14 -8.69 -10.30
C SER A 77 10.84 -7.21 -10.06
N TRP A 78 11.92 -6.44 -9.89
CA TRP A 78 11.86 -4.99 -9.78
C TRP A 78 13.02 -4.34 -10.53
N SER A 79 12.69 -3.58 -11.57
CA SER A 79 13.59 -2.59 -12.15
C SER A 79 13.26 -1.22 -11.52
N ARG A 80 14.13 -0.75 -10.62
CA ARG A 80 13.88 0.47 -9.84
C ARG A 80 13.61 1.66 -10.75
N GLY A 81 12.53 2.39 -10.46
CA GLY A 81 12.08 3.53 -11.26
C GLY A 81 11.47 3.18 -12.63
N GLN A 82 11.32 1.89 -12.96
CA GLN A 82 10.81 1.46 -14.27
C GLN A 82 9.63 0.50 -14.17
N ARG A 83 9.80 -0.65 -13.51
CA ARG A 83 8.78 -1.72 -13.51
C ARG A 83 8.86 -2.61 -12.27
N VAL A 84 7.70 -2.98 -11.74
CA VAL A 84 7.54 -4.09 -10.78
C VAL A 84 6.64 -5.14 -11.40
N THR A 85 7.09 -6.39 -11.44
CA THR A 85 6.30 -7.52 -11.94
C THR A 85 5.93 -8.44 -10.78
N LEU A 86 4.66 -8.78 -10.70
CA LEU A 86 4.08 -9.68 -9.70
C LEU A 86 3.33 -10.81 -10.39
N ALA A 87 3.43 -12.03 -9.86
CA ALA A 87 2.68 -13.19 -10.33
C ALA A 87 1.60 -13.59 -9.33
N ARG A 88 0.57 -14.32 -9.78
CA ARG A 88 -0.44 -14.94 -8.92
C ARG A 88 0.22 -15.75 -7.80
N SER A 89 -0.30 -15.61 -6.58
CA SER A 89 0.07 -16.46 -5.45
C SER A 89 -0.90 -17.64 -5.35
N ASP A 90 -0.40 -18.85 -5.59
CA ASP A 90 -1.19 -20.08 -5.48
C ASP A 90 -1.58 -20.41 -4.02
N ASN A 91 -0.93 -19.74 -3.06
CA ASN A 91 -1.15 -19.90 -1.62
C ASN A 91 -2.05 -18.79 -1.04
N TYR A 92 -2.80 -18.06 -1.88
CA TYR A 92 -3.67 -17.01 -1.37
C TYR A 92 -4.86 -17.61 -0.59
N ARG A 93 -5.13 -17.06 0.60
CA ARG A 93 -6.13 -17.57 1.55
C ARG A 93 -7.57 -17.58 1.02
N THR A 94 -7.89 -16.80 0.00
CA THR A 94 -9.24 -16.72 -0.56
C THR A 94 -9.33 -17.59 -1.80
N ALA A 95 -10.09 -18.69 -1.71
CA ALA A 95 -10.33 -19.59 -2.83
C ALA A 95 -10.94 -18.83 -4.03
N GLY A 96 -10.49 -19.18 -5.24
CA GLY A 96 -10.94 -18.54 -6.49
C GLY A 96 -10.35 -17.14 -6.74
N GLN A 97 -9.41 -16.67 -5.91
CA GLN A 97 -8.74 -15.37 -6.06
C GLN A 97 -7.22 -15.50 -6.03
N PRO A 98 -6.47 -14.53 -6.61
CA PRO A 98 -6.97 -13.44 -7.46
C PRO A 98 -7.49 -13.93 -8.81
N TYR A 99 -8.12 -13.07 -9.62
CA TYR A 99 -8.59 -13.45 -10.96
C TYR A 99 -7.49 -13.40 -12.02
N LEU A 100 -6.48 -12.53 -11.82
CA LEU A 100 -5.39 -12.29 -12.75
C LEU A 100 -4.21 -13.22 -12.50
N ASP A 101 -3.48 -13.57 -13.56
CA ASP A 101 -2.25 -14.38 -13.49
C ASP A 101 -1.04 -13.57 -13.00
N GLY A 102 -1.10 -12.25 -13.11
CA GLY A 102 -0.06 -11.35 -12.67
C GLY A 102 -0.48 -9.89 -12.82
N VAL A 103 0.37 -9.00 -12.30
CA VAL A 103 0.23 -7.55 -12.41
C VAL A 103 1.60 -6.95 -12.67
N GLU A 104 1.68 -6.03 -13.62
CA GLU A 104 2.84 -5.20 -13.84
C GLU A 104 2.52 -3.74 -13.51
N PHE A 105 3.35 -3.14 -12.67
CA PHE A 105 3.33 -1.70 -12.42
C PHE A 105 4.45 -1.06 -13.22
N ILE A 106 4.10 -0.18 -14.16
CA ILE A 106 5.05 0.52 -15.03
C ILE A 106 5.12 1.99 -14.63
N ALA A 107 6.33 2.49 -14.43
CA ALA A 107 6.57 3.89 -14.09
C ALA A 107 6.53 4.76 -15.36
N ILE A 108 5.45 5.53 -15.51
CA ILE A 108 5.30 6.55 -16.55
C ILE A 108 4.96 7.87 -15.87
N ASN A 109 5.98 8.68 -15.61
CA ASN A 109 5.84 9.91 -14.82
C ASN A 109 5.05 11.00 -15.59
N ASP A 110 5.34 11.17 -16.88
CA ASP A 110 4.66 12.18 -17.70
C ASP A 110 3.16 11.81 -17.89
N PRO A 111 2.22 12.69 -17.48
CA PRO A 111 0.79 12.42 -17.59
C PRO A 111 0.31 12.20 -19.02
N THR A 112 0.86 12.93 -19.99
CA THR A 112 0.48 12.82 -21.40
C THR A 112 0.94 11.48 -21.97
N ALA A 113 2.18 11.08 -21.70
CA ALA A 113 2.72 9.78 -22.09
C ALA A 113 1.92 8.63 -21.47
N ARG A 114 1.52 8.75 -20.20
CA ARG A 114 0.68 7.75 -19.52
C ARG A 114 -0.71 7.62 -20.16
N MET A 115 -1.31 8.74 -20.57
CA MET A 115 -2.57 8.73 -21.30
C MET A 115 -2.41 8.08 -22.69
N ASN A 116 -1.36 8.44 -23.42
CA ASN A 116 -1.08 7.85 -24.73
C ASN A 116 -0.85 6.33 -24.65
N ALA A 117 -0.14 5.86 -23.61
CA ALA A 117 0.04 4.43 -23.36
C ALA A 117 -1.29 3.71 -23.14
N LEU A 118 -2.23 4.31 -22.39
CA LEU A 118 -3.57 3.76 -22.21
C LEU A 118 -4.37 3.73 -23.53
N VAL A 119 -4.39 4.84 -24.29
CA VAL A 119 -5.09 4.91 -25.58
C VAL A 119 -4.52 3.89 -26.58
N ALA A 120 -3.20 3.69 -26.57
CA ALA A 120 -2.51 2.73 -27.42
C ALA A 120 -2.64 1.26 -26.95
N GLY A 121 -3.30 1.01 -25.81
CA GLY A 121 -3.44 -0.34 -25.25
C GLY A 121 -2.14 -0.93 -24.70
N GLN A 122 -1.15 -0.10 -24.39
CA GLN A 122 0.12 -0.53 -23.78
C GLN A 122 -0.01 -0.76 -22.27
N VAL A 123 -1.03 -0.18 -21.64
CA VAL A 123 -1.40 -0.41 -20.24
C VAL A 123 -2.91 -0.52 -20.13
N ASP A 124 -3.40 -1.37 -19.22
CA ASP A 124 -4.83 -1.60 -19.02
C ASP A 124 -5.50 -0.55 -18.12
N ALA A 125 -4.72 0.09 -17.24
CA ALA A 125 -5.23 1.04 -16.27
C ALA A 125 -4.19 2.10 -15.91
N VAL A 126 -4.68 3.30 -15.62
CA VAL A 126 -3.88 4.43 -15.13
C VAL A 126 -4.60 5.09 -13.95
N ALA A 127 -3.85 5.49 -12.93
CA ALA A 127 -4.37 6.18 -11.76
C ALA A 127 -3.92 7.65 -11.75
N GLN A 128 -4.55 8.46 -10.89
CA GLN A 128 -4.17 9.86 -10.65
C GLN A 128 -4.07 10.70 -11.93
N LEU A 129 -5.11 10.63 -12.75
CA LEU A 129 -5.24 11.48 -13.93
C LEU A 129 -5.58 12.91 -13.53
N ASP A 130 -5.04 13.86 -14.28
CA ASP A 130 -5.42 15.26 -14.16
C ASP A 130 -6.88 15.44 -14.58
N GLY A 131 -7.64 16.23 -13.82
CA GLY A 131 -9.06 16.46 -14.09
C GLY A 131 -9.35 17.06 -15.46
N SER A 132 -8.40 17.79 -16.05
CA SER A 132 -8.50 18.35 -17.40
C SER A 132 -8.63 17.29 -18.49
N LEU A 133 -8.10 16.08 -18.27
CA LEU A 133 -8.15 14.96 -19.22
C LEU A 133 -9.49 14.21 -19.19
N ALA A 134 -10.36 14.47 -18.21
CA ALA A 134 -11.61 13.72 -18.04
C ALA A 134 -12.50 13.72 -19.30
N ARG A 135 -12.70 14.91 -19.92
CA ARG A 135 -13.51 15.04 -21.14
C ARG A 135 -12.95 14.26 -22.33
N LEU A 136 -11.62 14.20 -22.44
CA LEU A 136 -10.94 13.46 -23.50
C LEU A 136 -11.17 11.95 -23.34
N ILE A 137 -11.14 11.45 -22.10
CA ILE A 137 -11.38 10.04 -21.79
C ILE A 137 -12.84 9.69 -22.03
N GLU A 138 -13.78 10.53 -21.59
CA GLU A 138 -15.23 10.33 -21.79
C GLU A 138 -15.62 10.34 -23.28
N ALA A 139 -14.87 11.04 -24.13
CA ALA A 139 -15.09 11.05 -25.57
C ALA A 139 -14.59 9.79 -26.30
N ASN A 140 -13.76 8.96 -25.66
CA ASN A 140 -13.23 7.73 -26.26
C ASN A 140 -14.03 6.50 -25.77
N PRO A 141 -14.85 5.85 -26.62
CA PRO A 141 -15.70 4.73 -26.20
C PRO A 141 -14.92 3.47 -25.80
N ALA A 142 -13.62 3.38 -26.12
CA ALA A 142 -12.76 2.28 -25.69
C ALA A 142 -12.27 2.44 -24.24
N LEU A 143 -12.49 3.60 -23.60
CA LEU A 143 -12.01 3.91 -22.27
C LEU A 143 -13.16 4.13 -21.29
N VAL A 144 -12.91 3.81 -20.03
CA VAL A 144 -13.86 4.03 -18.93
C VAL A 144 -13.20 4.90 -17.87
N LEU A 145 -13.80 6.07 -17.60
CA LEU A 145 -13.38 6.92 -16.50
C LEU A 145 -14.01 6.45 -15.18
N LEU A 146 -13.18 5.94 -14.27
CA LEU A 146 -13.61 5.61 -12.90
C LEU A 146 -13.36 6.80 -11.98
N ARG A 147 -14.44 7.41 -11.46
CA ARG A 147 -14.37 8.51 -10.49
C ARG A 147 -14.84 8.05 -9.12
N SER A 148 -13.95 8.13 -8.13
CA SER A 148 -14.30 7.92 -6.71
C SER A 148 -14.11 9.20 -5.93
N LYS A 149 -15.07 9.52 -5.04
CA LYS A 149 -14.83 10.54 -4.01
C LYS A 149 -13.75 10.01 -3.09
N SER A 150 -12.67 10.78 -2.91
CA SER A 150 -11.60 10.41 -1.98
C SER A 150 -11.77 11.17 -0.67
N GLY A 151 -11.35 10.57 0.44
CA GLY A 151 -11.15 11.28 1.70
C GLY A 151 -9.81 12.03 1.77
N ALA A 152 -9.05 12.10 0.67
CA ALA A 152 -7.81 12.85 0.62
C ALA A 152 -8.09 14.35 0.68
N THR A 153 -7.35 15.04 1.54
CA THR A 153 -7.33 16.49 1.63
C THR A 153 -6.09 17.03 0.91
N THR A 154 -6.18 18.26 0.41
CA THR A 154 -4.99 19.01 -0.03
C THR A 154 -4.69 20.00 1.07
N ASP A 155 -3.67 19.69 1.86
CA ASP A 155 -3.27 20.54 2.97
C ASP A 155 -2.24 21.56 2.48
N GLN A 156 -2.48 22.84 2.77
CA GLN A 156 -1.50 23.90 2.56
C GLN A 156 -0.85 24.22 3.91
N PHE A 157 0.46 23.98 4.01
CA PHE A 157 1.24 24.33 5.18
C PHE A 157 1.84 25.72 5.00
N MET A 158 1.62 26.61 5.96
CA MET A 158 2.26 27.93 6.00
C MET A 158 3.07 28.07 7.28
N MET A 159 4.23 28.71 7.16
CA MET A 159 5.02 29.11 8.32
C MET A 159 4.31 30.26 9.03
N THR A 160 3.91 30.06 10.27
CA THR A 160 3.20 31.09 11.07
C THR A 160 4.16 32.04 11.80
N ASN A 161 5.47 31.82 11.69
CA ASN A 161 6.52 32.57 12.39
C ASN A 161 7.45 33.37 11.47
N LEU A 162 7.14 33.48 10.17
CA LEU A 162 7.86 34.36 9.26
C LEU A 162 7.35 35.81 9.45
N LYS A 163 8.25 36.71 9.84
CA LYS A 163 7.98 38.16 9.80
C LYS A 163 7.91 38.61 8.34
N PRO A 164 7.13 39.66 8.02
CA PRO A 164 7.01 40.20 6.66
C PRO A 164 8.37 40.50 6.02
#